data_AF-A0A0Q9LDM0-F1
#
_entry.id   AF-A0A0Q9LDM0-F1
#
_cell.length_a   1.000
_cell.length_b   1.000
_cell.length_c   1.000
_cell.angle_alpha   90.00
_cell.angle_beta   90.00
_cell.angle_gamma   90.00
#
_symmetry.space_group_name_H-M   'P 1'
#
loop_
_entity.id
_entity.type
_entity.pdbx_description
1 polymer ?
#
loop_
_entity_poly.entity_id
_entity_poly.type
_entity_poly.pdbx_seq_one_letter_code
_entity_poly.pdbx_strand_id
1 'polypeptide(L)'
;MLDKLNNGTDVASILDVDVALRFIVLNVLTGNMDSYLGQNKHNYYLYEDDGIFNVMPWDYNMAFGGLGGTGLLIDEPTSGTLTDRPLVAKLLAVDEYKEVYHNILSEAIEGYLSENAIAARVQEIRDMISAYVKADPSAFYTYDEYEKGITSVLAFNKTQTTNISQQLAGTIPSSGDGSGSGTSGMGGGRGFGGNRPAALNGSDIAAQGDSGMFPPDGQMPDQQDGLQVGFGGQRPDGQGGMGGGMDGGFGGSGTQAAQAQGSPKEAATAGIALVVLLLSCAFVVFYKRKRL
;
A
#
# COMPACT_ATOMS: atom_id res chain seq x y z
N MET A 1 -16.13 21.84 13.63
CA MET A 1 -14.67 21.63 13.57
C MET A 1 -14.24 20.99 12.25
N LEU A 2 -14.79 19.83 11.83
CA LEU A 2 -14.48 19.23 10.51
C LEU A 2 -14.69 20.19 9.32
N ASP A 3 -15.75 20.99 9.35
CA ASP A 3 -15.98 22.02 8.32
C ASP A 3 -14.86 23.08 8.29
N LYS A 4 -14.38 23.53 9.46
CA LYS A 4 -13.21 24.43 9.55
C LYS A 4 -11.92 23.74 9.06
N LEU A 5 -11.76 22.44 9.32
CA LEU A 5 -10.61 21.67 8.80
C LEU A 5 -10.66 21.55 7.28
N ASN A 6 -11.84 21.35 6.70
CA ASN A 6 -12.01 21.22 5.24
C ASN A 6 -11.98 22.58 4.53
N ASN A 7 -12.64 23.60 5.08
CA ASN A 7 -12.96 24.85 4.38
C ASN A 7 -12.34 26.12 5.02
N GLY A 8 -11.83 26.04 6.25
CA GLY A 8 -11.19 27.16 6.96
C GLY A 8 -9.69 27.27 6.69
N THR A 9 -9.09 28.37 7.14
CA THR A 9 -7.66 28.69 7.00
C THR A 9 -6.87 28.57 8.30
N ASP A 10 -7.51 28.78 9.45
CA ASP A 10 -6.88 28.69 10.77
C ASP A 10 -6.98 27.27 11.35
N VAL A 11 -6.13 26.37 10.84
CA VAL A 11 -6.10 24.95 11.25
C VAL A 11 -5.65 24.79 12.71
N ALA A 12 -4.74 25.64 13.19
CA ALA A 12 -4.21 25.57 14.55
C ALA A 12 -5.28 25.83 15.63
N SER A 13 -6.34 26.58 15.31
CA SER A 13 -7.44 26.82 16.24
C SER A 13 -8.32 25.60 16.56
N ILE A 14 -8.14 24.48 15.84
CA ILE A 14 -9.02 23.30 15.93
C ILE A 14 -8.26 21.97 15.88
N LEU A 15 -6.94 21.97 15.72
CA LEU A 15 -6.11 20.80 15.50
C LEU A 15 -4.75 21.01 16.17
N ASP A 16 -4.29 20.01 16.91
CA ASP A 16 -2.91 19.95 17.34
C ASP A 16 -2.00 19.69 16.12
N VAL A 17 -1.33 20.76 15.67
CA VAL A 17 -0.51 20.75 14.47
C VAL A 17 0.72 19.86 14.64
N ASP A 18 1.38 19.87 15.81
CA ASP A 18 2.58 19.04 16.04
C ASP A 18 2.22 17.55 15.96
N VAL A 19 1.13 17.15 16.62
CA VAL A 19 0.63 15.77 16.57
C VAL A 19 0.26 15.37 15.14
N ALA A 20 -0.41 16.25 14.40
CA ALA A 20 -0.80 15.97 13.01
C ALA A 20 0.43 15.85 12.07
N LEU A 21 1.45 16.69 12.25
CA LEU A 21 2.71 16.58 11.49
C LEU A 21 3.42 15.27 11.83
N ARG A 22 3.55 14.90 13.10
CA ARG A 22 4.14 13.61 13.52
C ARG A 22 3.38 12.41 12.95
N PHE A 23 2.05 12.49 12.86
CA PHE A 23 1.25 11.46 12.21
C PHE A 23 1.58 11.32 10.71
N ILE A 24 1.72 12.42 9.98
CA ILE A 24 2.13 12.39 8.56
C ILE A 24 3.54 11.79 8.46
N VAL A 25 4.48 12.29 9.27
CA VAL A 25 5.87 11.79 9.30
C VAL A 25 5.93 10.30 9.56
N LEU A 26 5.19 9.79 10.55
CA LEU A 26 5.16 8.36 10.86
C LEU A 26 4.75 7.52 9.64
N ASN A 27 3.70 7.93 8.92
CA ASN A 27 3.26 7.22 7.72
C ASN A 27 4.27 7.30 6.57
N VAL A 28 4.96 8.44 6.40
CA VAL A 28 6.02 8.61 5.39
C VAL A 28 7.25 7.76 5.70
N LEU A 29 7.73 7.82 6.94
CA LEU A 29 8.91 7.08 7.40
C LEU A 29 8.74 5.58 7.27
N THR A 30 7.54 5.06 7.56
CA THR A 30 7.27 3.62 7.48
C THR A 30 6.67 3.22 6.13
N GLY A 31 6.50 4.15 5.19
CA GLY A 31 5.82 3.93 3.91
C GLY A 31 4.43 3.29 4.05
N ASN A 32 3.69 3.63 5.11
CA ASN A 32 2.39 3.01 5.36
C ASN A 32 1.33 3.56 4.40
N MET A 33 1.06 2.84 3.32
CA MET A 33 -0.01 3.15 2.36
C MET A 33 -1.37 2.56 2.75
N ASP A 34 -1.45 1.76 3.80
CA ASP A 34 -2.74 1.38 4.42
C ASP A 34 -3.11 2.42 5.49
N SER A 35 -3.18 3.68 5.07
CA SER A 35 -3.30 4.83 5.98
C SER A 35 -4.07 5.98 5.33
N TYR A 36 -4.09 7.13 5.99
CA TYR A 36 -4.57 8.38 5.40
C TYR A 36 -3.86 8.74 4.09
N LEU A 37 -2.57 8.41 3.94
CA LEU A 37 -1.78 8.72 2.75
C LEU A 37 -2.24 7.91 1.53
N GLY A 38 -2.69 6.68 1.76
CA GLY A 38 -3.10 5.76 0.71
C GLY A 38 -4.53 5.94 0.23
N GLN A 39 -4.96 5.03 -0.65
CA GLN A 39 -6.22 5.15 -1.40
C GLN A 39 -7.47 5.12 -0.52
N ASN A 40 -7.46 4.27 0.51
CA ASN A 40 -8.61 4.03 1.36
C ASN A 40 -8.77 5.09 2.48
N LYS A 41 -7.75 5.93 2.72
CA LYS A 41 -7.77 7.08 3.65
C LYS A 41 -8.23 6.74 5.08
N HIS A 42 -7.73 5.65 5.66
CA HIS A 42 -8.18 5.10 6.95
C HIS A 42 -7.01 4.87 7.92
N ASN A 43 -7.23 4.05 8.96
CA ASN A 43 -6.24 3.66 9.97
C ASN A 43 -5.73 4.83 10.82
N TYR A 44 -6.66 5.68 11.22
CA TYR A 44 -6.46 6.70 12.25
C TYR A 44 -7.76 6.94 13.01
N TYR A 45 -7.63 7.49 14.22
CA TYR A 45 -8.73 8.08 14.95
C TYR A 45 -8.54 9.59 15.06
N LEU A 46 -9.66 10.32 15.07
CA LEU A 46 -9.69 11.70 15.51
C LEU A 46 -10.21 11.72 16.94
N TYR A 47 -9.40 12.24 17.85
CA TYR A 47 -9.76 12.44 19.24
C TYR A 47 -9.89 13.93 19.49
N GLU A 48 -10.97 14.35 20.14
CA GLU A 48 -11.20 15.74 20.48
C GLU A 48 -10.98 15.94 21.97
N ASP A 49 -10.19 16.95 22.31
CA ASP A 49 -9.90 17.36 23.69
C ASP A 49 -9.96 18.90 23.76
N ASP A 50 -10.87 19.40 24.60
CA ASP A 50 -11.12 20.84 24.81
C ASP A 50 -11.21 21.70 23.53
N GLY A 51 -11.93 21.21 22.52
CA GLY A 51 -12.14 21.88 21.23
C GLY A 51 -11.00 21.71 20.23
N ILE A 52 -9.96 20.93 20.56
CA ILE A 52 -8.79 20.66 19.71
C ILE A 52 -8.77 19.19 19.28
N PHE A 53 -8.70 18.95 17.98
CA PHE A 53 -8.51 17.61 17.45
C PHE A 53 -7.06 17.14 17.53
N ASN A 54 -6.90 15.87 17.85
CA ASN A 54 -5.67 15.10 17.81
C ASN A 54 -5.84 13.94 16.84
N VAL A 55 -4.79 13.59 16.11
CA VAL A 55 -4.77 12.42 15.23
C VAL A 55 -4.01 11.29 15.91
N MET A 56 -4.66 10.14 16.07
CA MET A 56 -4.02 8.95 16.64
C MET A 56 -3.84 7.89 15.56
N PRO A 57 -2.61 7.37 15.36
CA PRO A 57 -2.37 6.29 14.43
C PRO A 57 -3.08 5.01 14.89
N TRP A 58 -3.56 4.22 13.94
CA TRP A 58 -4.08 2.89 14.16
C TRP A 58 -3.53 1.95 13.09
N ASP A 59 -3.40 0.66 13.41
CA ASP A 59 -3.03 -0.44 12.50
C ASP A 59 -1.90 -0.18 11.49
N TYR A 60 -0.68 -0.57 11.87
CA TYR A 60 0.54 -0.41 11.08
C TYR A 60 1.09 -1.77 10.60
N ASN A 61 0.25 -2.81 10.56
CA ASN A 61 0.64 -4.13 10.10
C ASN A 61 1.12 -4.14 8.62
N MET A 62 0.64 -3.22 7.79
CA MET A 62 1.04 -3.06 6.37
C MET A 62 2.18 -2.05 6.15
N ALA A 63 2.77 -1.52 7.22
CA ALA A 63 3.93 -0.65 7.15
C ALA A 63 5.21 -1.42 6.78
N PHE A 64 6.31 -0.71 6.53
CA PHE A 64 7.61 -1.27 6.14
C PHE A 64 7.55 -2.16 4.88
N GLY A 65 6.73 -1.77 3.90
CA GLY A 65 6.69 -2.40 2.57
C GLY A 65 5.56 -3.38 2.33
N GLY A 66 4.53 -3.44 3.19
CA GLY A 66 3.38 -4.34 3.02
C GLY A 66 2.46 -3.99 1.83
N LEU A 67 2.20 -2.70 1.58
CA LEU A 67 1.47 -2.21 0.39
C LEU A 67 2.39 -1.41 -0.55
N GLY A 68 3.69 -1.73 -0.56
CA GLY A 68 4.71 -0.90 -1.19
C GLY A 68 5.01 0.35 -0.35
N GLY A 69 4.98 1.54 -0.96
CA GLY A 69 5.26 2.80 -0.25
C GLY A 69 6.75 3.15 -0.16
N THR A 70 7.57 2.58 -1.04
CA THR A 70 8.96 3.01 -1.23
C THR A 70 9.03 4.21 -2.17
N GLY A 71 9.99 5.11 -1.94
CA GLY A 71 10.27 6.23 -2.86
C GLY A 71 9.17 7.30 -2.89
N LEU A 72 8.49 7.51 -1.77
CA LEU A 72 7.52 8.60 -1.62
C LEU A 72 8.23 9.95 -1.69
N LEU A 73 7.59 10.92 -2.34
CA LEU A 73 7.96 12.33 -2.26
C LEU A 73 7.54 12.86 -0.89
N ILE A 74 8.48 13.31 -0.06
CA ILE A 74 8.20 13.69 1.33
C ILE A 74 7.25 14.90 1.43
N ASP A 75 7.25 15.79 0.45
CA ASP A 75 6.36 16.97 0.42
C ASP A 75 5.06 16.71 -0.35
N GLU A 76 4.95 15.56 -1.03
CA GLU A 76 3.73 15.08 -1.70
C GLU A 76 3.47 13.59 -1.41
N PRO A 77 3.34 13.16 -0.15
CA PRO A 77 3.46 11.75 0.23
C PRO A 77 2.20 10.91 -0.04
N THR A 78 1.27 11.40 -0.85
CA THR A 78 -0.08 10.87 -1.00
C THR A 78 -0.19 10.02 -2.26
N SER A 79 -0.99 8.94 -2.23
CA SER A 79 -1.17 8.05 -3.38
C SER A 79 -2.03 8.65 -4.51
N GLY A 80 -2.56 9.86 -4.31
CA GLY A 80 -3.31 10.66 -5.26
C GLY A 80 -3.11 12.14 -4.96
N THR A 81 -3.91 13.01 -5.59
CA THR A 81 -3.66 14.47 -5.53
C THR A 81 -3.69 15.02 -4.10
N LEU A 82 -2.87 16.04 -3.85
CA LEU A 82 -2.85 16.73 -2.56
C LEU A 82 -4.23 17.32 -2.18
N THR A 83 -4.99 17.77 -3.19
CA THR A 83 -6.35 18.31 -3.01
C THR A 83 -7.28 17.30 -2.34
N ASP A 84 -7.07 16.01 -2.57
CA ASP A 84 -7.86 14.93 -1.99
C ASP A 84 -7.39 14.53 -0.58
N ARG A 85 -6.38 15.23 -0.04
CA ARG A 85 -5.76 15.05 1.27
C ARG A 85 -5.64 16.42 1.98
N PRO A 86 -6.77 17.03 2.38
CA PRO A 86 -6.79 18.40 2.90
C PRO A 86 -5.89 18.62 4.11
N LEU A 87 -5.66 17.59 4.94
CA LEU A 87 -4.74 17.71 6.07
C LEU A 87 -3.29 17.92 5.62
N VAL A 88 -2.81 17.06 4.72
CA VAL A 88 -1.45 17.16 4.15
C VAL A 88 -1.30 18.46 3.37
N ALA A 89 -2.26 18.77 2.49
CA ALA A 89 -2.20 19.96 1.65
C ALA A 89 -2.16 21.26 2.46
N LYS A 90 -2.97 21.37 3.53
CA LYS A 90 -3.01 22.59 4.36
C LYS A 90 -1.78 22.72 5.24
N LEU A 91 -1.33 21.64 5.87
CA LEU A 91 -0.19 21.69 6.79
C LEU A 91 1.10 21.95 6.02
N LEU A 92 1.35 21.25 4.92
CA LEU A 92 2.60 21.40 4.15
C LEU A 92 2.60 22.62 3.22
N ALA A 93 1.50 23.37 3.12
CA ALA A 93 1.47 24.67 2.44
C ALA A 93 2.00 25.82 3.30
N VAL A 94 2.15 25.61 4.61
CA VAL A 94 2.70 26.60 5.55
C VAL A 94 4.18 26.31 5.74
N ASP A 95 5.04 27.26 5.38
CA ASP A 95 6.50 27.06 5.36
C ASP A 95 7.05 26.71 6.75
N GLU A 96 6.53 27.35 7.81
CA GLU A 96 6.93 27.07 9.18
C GLU A 96 6.58 25.63 9.61
N TYR A 97 5.42 25.12 9.19
CA TYR A 97 5.02 23.75 9.49
C TYR A 97 5.80 22.74 8.67
N LYS A 98 6.17 23.08 7.43
CA LYS A 98 7.03 22.25 6.58
C LYS A 98 8.43 22.13 7.18
N GLU A 99 8.99 23.21 7.72
CA GLU A 99 10.28 23.17 8.42
C GLU A 99 10.23 22.23 9.63
N VAL A 100 9.18 22.34 10.47
CA VAL A 100 8.96 21.41 11.59
C VAL A 100 8.83 19.97 11.10
N TYR A 101 8.06 19.74 10.04
CA TYR A 101 7.90 18.43 9.41
C TYR A 101 9.24 17.82 8.95
N HIS A 102 10.09 18.60 8.27
CA HIS A 102 11.42 18.17 7.83
C HIS A 102 12.36 17.88 9.01
N ASN A 103 12.30 18.68 10.08
CA ASN A 103 13.08 18.42 11.29
C ASN A 103 12.68 17.10 11.95
N ILE A 104 11.39 16.81 12.08
CA ILE A 104 10.92 15.53 12.65
C ILE A 104 11.37 14.34 11.78
N LEU A 105 11.36 14.47 10.45
CA LEU A 105 11.89 13.45 9.54
C LEU A 105 13.39 13.21 9.79
N SER A 106 14.20 14.26 9.83
CA SER A 106 15.66 14.19 10.09
C SER A 106 15.94 13.55 11.44
N GLU A 107 15.28 14.00 12.52
CA GLU A 107 15.43 13.43 13.86
C GLU A 107 15.12 11.93 13.89
N ALA A 108 14.08 11.50 13.18
CA ALA A 108 13.67 10.10 13.17
C ALA A 108 14.65 9.20 12.42
N ILE A 109 15.15 9.63 11.25
CA ILE A 109 16.10 8.83 10.45
C ILE A 109 17.50 8.79 11.05
N GLU A 110 17.90 9.84 11.79
CA GLU A 110 19.16 9.89 12.54
C GLU A 110 19.06 9.19 13.90
N GLY A 111 17.85 9.12 14.46
CA GLY A 111 17.55 8.47 15.72
C GLY A 111 17.05 7.04 15.56
N TYR A 112 15.76 6.83 15.86
CA TYR A 112 15.14 5.51 16.00
C TYR A 112 15.20 4.64 14.74
N LEU A 113 15.25 5.25 13.55
CA LEU A 113 15.31 4.54 12.27
C LEU A 113 16.73 4.50 11.68
N SER A 114 17.74 4.96 12.42
CA SER A 114 19.13 4.74 12.04
C SER A 114 19.42 3.24 11.94
N GLU A 115 20.33 2.85 11.04
CA GLU A 115 20.60 1.44 10.71
C GLU A 115 20.92 0.61 11.97
N ASN A 116 21.68 1.16 12.92
CA ASN A 116 22.00 0.48 14.17
C ASN A 116 20.81 0.42 15.13
N ALA A 117 20.05 1.50 15.29
CA ALA A 117 18.95 1.56 16.26
C ALA A 117 17.80 0.62 15.85
N ILE A 118 17.41 0.63 14.58
CA ILE A 118 16.33 -0.24 14.09
C ILE A 118 16.77 -1.71 14.13
N ALA A 119 18.02 -2.03 13.77
CA ALA A 119 18.54 -3.39 13.83
C ALA A 119 18.55 -3.92 15.27
N ALA A 120 18.97 -3.11 16.23
CA ALA A 120 18.93 -3.46 17.64
C ALA A 120 17.49 -3.72 18.12
N ARG A 121 16.54 -2.84 17.76
CA ARG A 121 15.13 -3.00 18.15
C ARG A 121 14.49 -4.25 17.52
N VAL A 122 14.75 -4.52 16.25
CA VAL A 122 14.25 -5.71 15.55
C VAL A 122 14.84 -6.97 16.17
N GLN A 123 16.14 -6.98 16.50
CA GLN A 123 16.78 -8.11 17.17
C GLN A 123 16.20 -8.36 18.56
N GLU A 124 15.98 -7.30 19.36
CA GLU A 124 15.32 -7.40 20.66
C GLU A 124 13.94 -8.07 20.54
N ILE A 125 13.12 -7.63 19.58
CA ILE A 125 11.79 -8.21 19.35
C ILE A 125 11.90 -9.68 18.91
N ARG A 126 12.82 -9.98 17.99
CA ARG A 126 13.08 -11.35 17.52
C ARG A 126 13.43 -12.26 18.68
N ASP A 127 14.36 -11.87 19.54
CA ASP A 127 14.77 -12.67 20.70
C ASP A 127 13.61 -12.93 21.67
N MET A 128 12.69 -11.97 21.82
CA MET A 128 11.49 -12.15 22.64
C MET A 128 10.49 -13.15 22.06
N ILE A 129 10.32 -13.21 20.72
CA ILE A 129 9.16 -13.89 20.12
C ILE A 129 9.50 -15.12 19.26
N SER A 130 10.71 -15.26 18.71
CA SER A 130 11.04 -16.29 17.71
C SER A 130 10.71 -17.71 18.16
N ALA A 131 11.02 -18.08 19.40
CA ALA A 131 10.72 -19.40 19.92
C ALA A 131 9.22 -19.69 19.97
N TYR A 132 8.41 -18.67 20.30
CA TYR A 132 6.96 -18.78 20.33
C TYR A 132 6.37 -18.84 18.91
N VAL A 133 6.86 -18.01 17.99
CA VAL A 133 6.44 -18.06 16.57
C VAL A 133 6.71 -19.44 15.97
N LYS A 134 7.88 -20.03 16.24
CA LYS A 134 8.23 -21.37 15.75
C LYS A 134 7.34 -22.48 16.30
N ALA A 135 6.84 -22.30 17.53
CA ALA A 135 6.03 -23.29 18.21
C ALA A 135 4.53 -23.14 17.96
N ASP A 136 4.08 -22.01 17.37
CA ASP A 136 2.66 -21.70 17.18
C ASP A 136 2.06 -22.51 16.01
N PRO A 137 1.14 -23.46 16.27
CA PRO A 137 0.49 -24.24 15.21
C PRO A 137 -0.59 -23.45 14.45
N SER A 138 -0.90 -22.23 14.87
CA SER A 138 -1.94 -21.36 14.30
C SER A 138 -1.40 -20.12 13.59
N ALA A 139 -0.07 -20.00 13.46
CA ALA A 139 0.57 -18.85 12.83
C ALA A 139 0.09 -18.66 11.37
N PHE A 140 -0.14 -17.41 10.98
CA PHE A 140 -0.52 -17.04 9.61
C PHE A 140 0.59 -17.28 8.58
N TYR A 141 1.85 -17.26 9.04
CA TYR A 141 3.04 -17.42 8.23
C TYR A 141 3.91 -18.52 8.80
N THR A 142 4.67 -19.20 7.93
CA THR A 142 5.68 -20.16 8.36
C THR A 142 6.83 -19.46 9.09
N TYR A 143 7.58 -20.21 9.90
CA TYR A 143 8.75 -19.66 10.60
C TYR A 143 9.82 -19.13 9.62
N ASP A 144 9.99 -19.77 8.46
CA ASP A 144 10.92 -19.31 7.42
C ASP A 144 10.47 -17.98 6.78
N GLU A 145 9.16 -17.78 6.59
CA GLU A 145 8.62 -16.51 6.12
C GLU A 145 8.76 -15.40 7.16
N TYR A 146 8.59 -15.72 8.45
CA TYR A 146 8.89 -14.80 9.55
C TYR A 146 10.35 -14.32 9.53
N GLU A 147 11.31 -15.23 9.37
CA GLU A 147 12.74 -14.88 9.28
C GLU A 147 13.06 -14.04 8.03
N LYS A 148 12.40 -14.33 6.90
CA LYS A 148 12.49 -13.47 5.69
C LYS A 148 11.90 -12.09 5.94
N GLY A 149 10.75 -12.00 6.61
CA GLY A 149 10.09 -10.74 6.95
C GLY A 149 10.97 -9.81 7.79
N ILE A 150 11.71 -10.37 8.76
CA ILE A 150 12.71 -9.61 9.54
C ILE A 150 13.76 -8.96 8.62
N THR A 151 14.29 -9.72 7.68
CA THR A 151 15.28 -9.23 6.71
C THR A 151 14.67 -8.15 5.80
N SER A 152 13.44 -8.34 5.35
CA SER A 152 12.70 -7.38 4.52
C SER A 152 12.46 -6.04 5.22
N VAL A 153 12.08 -6.04 6.50
CA VAL A 153 11.85 -4.81 7.29
C VAL A 153 13.13 -3.98 7.38
N LEU A 154 14.26 -4.62 7.67
CA LEU A 154 15.56 -3.92 7.77
C LEU A 154 16.00 -3.34 6.42
N ALA A 155 15.84 -4.12 5.35
CA ALA A 155 16.15 -3.66 3.99
C ALA A 155 15.25 -2.49 3.56
N PHE A 156 13.94 -2.58 3.82
CA PHE A 156 13.00 -1.48 3.56
C PHE A 156 13.42 -0.22 4.30
N ASN A 157 13.67 -0.32 5.61
CA ASN A 157 14.05 0.84 6.41
C ASN A 157 15.29 1.53 5.83
N LYS A 158 16.32 0.76 5.45
CA LYS A 158 17.53 1.32 4.84
C LYS A 158 17.25 2.08 3.54
N THR A 159 16.45 1.51 2.66
CA THR A 159 16.05 2.17 1.41
C THR A 159 15.26 3.44 1.69
N GLN A 160 14.31 3.39 2.62
CA GLN A 160 13.41 4.49 2.93
C GLN A 160 14.16 5.66 3.58
N THR A 161 15.01 5.41 4.58
CA THR A 161 15.80 6.46 5.24
C THR A 161 16.81 7.10 4.29
N THR A 162 17.42 6.32 3.40
CA THR A 162 18.31 6.85 2.35
C THR A 162 17.56 7.78 1.40
N ASN A 163 16.38 7.37 0.92
CA ASN A 163 15.56 8.16 0.02
C ASN A 163 15.09 9.47 0.67
N ILE A 164 14.65 9.42 1.93
CA ILE A 164 14.23 10.61 2.69
C ILE A 164 15.42 11.55 2.92
N SER A 165 16.58 11.02 3.32
CA SER A 165 17.80 11.82 3.51
C SER A 165 18.20 12.56 2.23
N GLN A 166 18.13 11.90 1.07
CA GLN A 166 18.43 12.52 -0.22
C GLN A 166 17.47 13.65 -0.59
N GLN A 167 16.18 13.51 -0.26
CA GLN A 167 15.16 14.54 -0.46
C GLN A 167 15.36 15.74 0.46
N LEU A 168 15.60 15.49 1.76
CA LEU A 168 15.92 16.55 2.73
C LEU A 168 17.18 17.33 2.33
N ALA A 169 18.17 16.65 1.75
CA ALA A 169 19.38 17.27 1.22
C ALA A 169 19.19 17.98 -0.14
N GLY A 170 18.01 17.89 -0.75
CA GLY A 170 17.71 18.46 -2.07
C GLY A 170 18.45 17.79 -3.24
N THR A 171 19.01 16.60 -3.02
CA THR A 171 19.76 15.85 -4.06
C THR A 171 18.84 15.09 -5.01
N ILE A 172 17.62 14.79 -4.57
CA ILE A 172 16.52 14.28 -5.41
C ILE A 172 15.24 15.07 -5.08
N PRO A 173 14.25 15.10 -5.98
CA PRO A 173 13.01 15.86 -5.76
C PRO A 173 12.25 15.41 -4.51
N SER A 174 11.78 16.37 -3.72
CA SER A 174 10.91 16.15 -2.56
C SER A 174 9.42 16.32 -2.85
N SER A 175 9.09 16.96 -3.97
CA SER A 175 7.72 17.26 -4.43
C SER A 175 7.61 17.04 -5.95
N GLY A 176 6.38 17.12 -6.46
CA GLY A 176 6.03 16.86 -7.85
C GLY A 176 5.15 17.98 -8.41
N ASP A 177 4.07 17.59 -9.10
CA ASP A 177 3.11 18.49 -9.74
C ASP A 177 1.78 18.60 -8.95
N GLY A 178 1.75 18.11 -7.70
CA GLY A 178 0.55 18.05 -6.87
C GLY A 178 -0.30 16.79 -7.07
N SER A 179 0.10 15.88 -7.98
CA SER A 179 -0.57 14.59 -8.17
C SER A 179 -0.26 13.56 -7.07
N GLY A 180 0.64 13.90 -6.14
CA GLY A 180 1.11 13.00 -5.09
C GLY A 180 2.27 12.12 -5.56
N SER A 181 2.71 11.21 -4.70
CA SER A 181 3.78 10.25 -4.99
C SER A 181 3.35 9.15 -5.98
N GLY A 182 2.09 9.16 -6.44
CA GLY A 182 1.53 8.13 -7.31
C GLY A 182 1.35 6.77 -6.61
N THR A 183 0.80 5.78 -7.32
CA THR A 183 0.68 4.40 -6.84
C THR A 183 2.04 3.70 -6.83
N SER A 184 2.97 4.13 -5.99
CA SER A 184 4.20 3.38 -5.64
C SER A 184 3.89 2.10 -4.82
N GLY A 185 2.70 1.52 -4.99
CA GLY A 185 2.18 0.35 -4.28
C GLY A 185 2.03 -0.91 -5.13
N MET A 186 2.22 -0.85 -6.46
CA MET A 186 2.18 -2.04 -7.33
C MET A 186 3.20 -1.91 -8.47
N GLY A 187 4.40 -2.46 -8.26
CA GLY A 187 5.36 -2.75 -9.34
C GLY A 187 6.14 -1.55 -9.87
N GLY A 188 7.46 -1.58 -9.71
CA GLY A 188 8.35 -0.51 -10.12
C GLY A 188 8.29 -0.15 -11.61
N GLY A 189 8.69 1.10 -11.88
CA GLY A 189 9.21 1.51 -13.18
C GLY A 189 8.16 1.95 -14.19
N ARG A 190 7.71 3.20 -14.07
CA ARG A 190 7.53 4.20 -15.16
C ARG A 190 6.57 5.28 -14.68
N GLY A 191 7.12 6.45 -14.36
CA GLY A 191 6.31 7.60 -13.96
C GLY A 191 7.11 8.83 -13.57
N PHE A 192 8.29 9.06 -14.16
CA PHE A 192 8.86 10.41 -14.18
C PHE A 192 8.02 11.25 -15.15
N GLY A 193 6.85 11.68 -14.68
CA GLY A 193 6.02 12.69 -15.31
C GLY A 193 6.67 14.05 -15.09
N GLY A 194 7.56 14.44 -16.00
CA GLY A 194 8.20 15.74 -16.00
C GLY A 194 8.52 16.15 -17.42
N ASN A 195 7.70 17.06 -17.96
CA ASN A 195 7.91 17.78 -19.21
C ASN A 195 9.40 18.07 -19.48
N ARG A 196 9.98 17.39 -20.48
CA ARG A 196 11.20 17.89 -21.14
C ARG A 196 10.76 18.89 -22.21
N PRO A 197 11.17 20.17 -22.15
CA PRO A 197 10.96 21.08 -23.26
C PRO A 197 11.75 20.56 -24.47
N ALA A 198 11.06 20.43 -25.60
CA ALA A 198 11.64 20.05 -26.87
C ALA A 198 12.63 21.12 -27.33
N ALA A 199 13.92 20.79 -27.36
CA ALA A 199 14.90 21.50 -28.17
C ALA A 199 16.11 20.63 -28.48
N LEU A 200 16.44 20.60 -29.78
CA LEU A 200 17.72 20.29 -30.42
C LEU A 200 18.01 18.82 -30.83
N ASN A 201 17.59 18.59 -32.09
CA ASN A 201 18.21 17.75 -33.11
C ASN A 201 19.75 17.83 -33.11
N GLY A 202 20.43 16.69 -33.18
CA GLY A 202 21.88 16.60 -33.28
C GLY A 202 22.41 15.16 -33.24
N SER A 203 22.65 14.63 -34.44
CA SER A 203 23.34 13.40 -34.84
C SER A 203 24.53 12.91 -33.99
N ASP A 204 24.63 11.58 -33.93
CA ASP A 204 25.82 10.71 -33.83
C ASP A 204 26.76 10.83 -32.62
N ILE A 205 26.96 9.71 -31.91
CA ILE A 205 28.26 9.03 -31.72
C ILE A 205 28.00 7.66 -31.05
N ALA A 206 28.51 6.62 -31.70
CA ALA A 206 28.63 5.26 -31.18
C ALA A 206 29.89 5.10 -30.33
N ALA A 207 29.84 4.31 -29.26
CA ALA A 207 31.02 3.68 -28.67
C ALA A 207 30.64 2.36 -27.97
N GLN A 208 31.24 1.27 -28.47
CA GLN A 208 31.26 -0.08 -27.91
C GLN A 208 32.28 -0.23 -26.77
N GLY A 209 32.06 -1.26 -25.94
CA GLY A 209 33.03 -1.89 -25.03
C GLY A 209 32.27 -2.74 -24.01
N ASP A 210 31.80 -3.94 -24.35
CA ASP A 210 32.50 -5.25 -24.32
C ASP A 210 32.94 -5.71 -22.93
N SER A 211 32.34 -6.81 -22.45
CA SER A 211 33.00 -7.99 -21.85
C SER A 211 32.02 -8.77 -20.94
N GLY A 212 31.74 -10.02 -21.29
CA GLY A 212 31.24 -11.01 -20.33
C GLY A 212 30.23 -12.05 -20.84
N MET A 213 30.62 -12.86 -21.83
CA MET A 213 29.91 -14.11 -22.19
C MET A 213 30.41 -15.27 -21.31
N PHE A 214 29.51 -16.05 -20.71
CA PHE A 214 29.59 -17.53 -20.78
C PHE A 214 28.17 -18.15 -20.59
N PRO A 215 27.84 -19.27 -21.26
CA PRO A 215 26.46 -19.69 -21.53
C PRO A 215 26.09 -21.03 -20.82
N PRO A 216 25.13 -21.84 -21.30
CA PRO A 216 23.81 -22.08 -20.72
C PRO A 216 23.67 -23.50 -20.10
N ASP A 217 22.43 -23.84 -19.73
CA ASP A 217 21.91 -25.15 -19.30
C ASP A 217 21.69 -25.36 -17.79
N GLY A 218 20.42 -25.23 -17.41
CA GLY A 218 19.87 -25.64 -16.13
C GLY A 218 18.35 -25.58 -16.21
N GLN A 219 17.75 -26.69 -16.63
CA GLN A 219 16.30 -26.93 -16.71
C GLN A 219 15.57 -26.42 -15.46
N MET A 220 14.57 -25.55 -15.65
CA MET A 220 13.58 -25.21 -14.63
C MET A 220 12.25 -25.88 -15.00
N PRO A 221 11.63 -26.68 -14.11
CA PRO A 221 10.28 -27.17 -14.31
C PRO A 221 9.25 -26.09 -13.89
N ASP A 222 8.18 -25.99 -14.68
CA ASP A 222 7.01 -25.17 -14.43
C ASP A 222 6.35 -25.47 -13.08
N GLN A 223 6.14 -24.43 -12.27
CA GLN A 223 5.08 -24.43 -11.26
C GLN A 223 4.51 -23.01 -11.12
N GLN A 224 3.34 -22.82 -11.73
CA GLN A 224 2.39 -21.76 -11.40
C GLN A 224 1.88 -21.99 -9.98
N ASP A 225 2.03 -20.98 -9.11
CA ASP A 225 1.05 -20.74 -8.05
C ASP A 225 1.00 -19.24 -7.74
N GLY A 226 -0.12 -18.63 -8.13
CA GLY A 226 -0.50 -17.29 -7.72
C GLY A 226 -1.26 -17.36 -6.39
N LEU A 227 -0.69 -16.80 -5.32
CA LEU A 227 -1.38 -16.65 -4.05
C LEU A 227 -2.10 -15.31 -3.98
N GLN A 228 -3.41 -15.38 -4.22
CA GLN A 228 -4.39 -14.35 -3.87
C GLN A 228 -4.71 -14.50 -2.37
N VAL A 229 -4.32 -13.51 -1.56
CA VAL A 229 -4.60 -13.51 -0.12
C VAL A 229 -6.05 -13.06 0.09
N GLY A 230 -6.94 -14.02 0.34
CA GLY A 230 -8.33 -13.79 0.75
C GLY A 230 -8.53 -14.21 2.20
N PHE A 231 -8.93 -13.27 3.06
CA PHE A 231 -9.39 -13.55 4.42
C PHE A 231 -10.80 -14.15 4.37
N GLY A 232 -10.98 -15.38 4.87
CA GLY A 232 -12.32 -15.95 5.11
C GLY A 232 -12.34 -17.46 5.35
N GLY A 233 -12.53 -17.84 6.62
CA GLY A 233 -13.12 -19.10 7.15
C GLY A 233 -13.08 -20.40 6.32
N GLN A 234 -12.42 -21.41 6.89
CA GLN A 234 -12.41 -22.82 6.50
C GLN A 234 -13.81 -23.42 6.20
N ARG A 235 -13.93 -24.20 5.12
CA ARG A 235 -14.20 -25.66 5.15
C ARG A 235 -14.14 -26.29 3.73
N PRO A 236 -13.95 -27.62 3.63
CA PRO A 236 -13.08 -28.24 2.63
C PRO A 236 -13.80 -28.94 1.47
N ASP A 237 -12.95 -29.40 0.56
CA ASP A 237 -13.10 -30.47 -0.44
C ASP A 237 -13.46 -30.04 -1.87
N GLY A 238 -12.46 -30.15 -2.74
CA GLY A 238 -12.67 -30.92 -3.97
C GLY A 238 -12.37 -30.23 -5.29
N GLN A 239 -11.07 -30.26 -5.65
CA GLN A 239 -10.58 -30.66 -6.98
C GLN A 239 -10.78 -29.74 -8.21
N GLY A 240 -9.63 -29.43 -8.83
CA GLY A 240 -9.48 -29.10 -10.26
C GLY A 240 -9.57 -27.60 -10.52
N GLY A 241 -8.49 -26.88 -10.82
CA GLY A 241 -7.44 -27.18 -11.78
C GLY A 241 -7.78 -26.50 -13.09
N MET A 242 -7.11 -25.39 -13.40
CA MET A 242 -6.68 -25.01 -14.76
C MET A 242 -6.01 -23.63 -14.74
N GLY A 243 -4.69 -23.64 -14.85
CA GLY A 243 -3.99 -22.62 -15.61
C GLY A 243 -4.25 -22.82 -17.11
N GLY A 244 -4.43 -21.73 -17.83
CA GLY A 244 -4.58 -21.73 -19.28
C GLY A 244 -4.29 -20.33 -19.80
N GLY A 245 -3.06 -20.14 -20.28
CA GLY A 245 -2.55 -18.86 -20.76
C GLY A 245 -3.30 -18.31 -21.98
N MET A 246 -3.23 -17.00 -22.08
CA MET A 246 -3.42 -16.25 -23.31
C MET A 246 -2.24 -16.54 -24.24
N ASP A 247 -2.50 -17.26 -25.32
CA ASP A 247 -1.73 -17.08 -26.55
C ASP A 247 -2.67 -16.40 -27.56
N GLY A 248 -2.23 -15.22 -28.00
CA GLY A 248 -2.93 -14.40 -28.98
C GLY A 248 -2.47 -14.79 -30.37
N GLY A 249 -3.37 -15.38 -31.16
CA GLY A 249 -3.10 -15.76 -32.54
C GLY A 249 -4.29 -15.48 -33.43
N PHE A 250 -4.16 -14.44 -34.24
CA PHE A 250 -5.07 -14.01 -35.30
C PHE A 250 -5.50 -15.15 -36.24
N GLY A 251 -6.80 -15.13 -36.61
CA GLY A 251 -7.24 -15.49 -37.95
C GLY A 251 -8.14 -16.73 -38.05
N GLY A 252 -9.33 -16.54 -38.63
CA GLY A 252 -10.06 -17.64 -39.26
C GLY A 252 -11.56 -17.67 -39.01
N SER A 253 -12.31 -17.18 -40.00
CA SER A 253 -13.71 -17.49 -40.36
C SER A 253 -14.46 -18.51 -39.49
N GLY A 254 -15.54 -18.06 -38.84
CA GLY A 254 -16.50 -18.91 -38.14
C GLY A 254 -17.94 -18.61 -38.56
N THR A 255 -18.59 -19.61 -39.13
CA THR A 255 -20.04 -19.75 -39.36
C THR A 255 -20.87 -19.37 -38.14
N GLN A 256 -21.95 -18.61 -38.36
CA GLN A 256 -22.99 -18.36 -37.34
C GLN A 256 -23.63 -19.69 -36.91
N ALA A 257 -23.40 -20.10 -35.67
CA ALA A 257 -24.17 -21.14 -35.00
C ALA A 257 -25.11 -20.47 -33.98
N ALA A 258 -26.36 -20.91 -33.99
CA ALA A 258 -27.45 -20.39 -33.17
C ALA A 258 -27.15 -20.47 -31.67
N GLN A 259 -27.55 -19.42 -30.95
CA GLN A 259 -27.41 -19.27 -29.51
C GLN A 259 -28.21 -20.36 -28.77
N ALA A 260 -27.53 -21.16 -27.94
CA ALA A 260 -28.17 -22.21 -27.15
C ALA A 260 -29.07 -21.60 -26.06
N GLN A 261 -30.29 -22.09 -26.02
CA GLN A 261 -31.33 -21.75 -25.04
C GLN A 261 -30.90 -22.28 -23.66
N GLY A 262 -31.04 -21.45 -22.61
CA GLY A 262 -30.57 -21.71 -21.25
C GLY A 262 -30.99 -23.08 -20.70
N SER A 263 -30.08 -23.72 -19.97
CA SER A 263 -30.24 -25.10 -19.52
C SER A 263 -31.29 -25.20 -18.40
N PRO A 264 -32.05 -26.31 -18.30
CA PRO A 264 -32.96 -26.57 -17.17
C PRO A 264 -32.27 -26.46 -15.80
N LYS A 265 -30.95 -26.68 -15.75
CA LYS A 265 -30.14 -26.51 -14.54
C LYS A 265 -30.00 -25.04 -14.13
N GLU A 266 -29.89 -24.12 -15.07
CA GLU A 266 -29.78 -22.68 -14.80
C GLU A 266 -31.10 -22.12 -14.29
N ALA A 267 -32.23 -22.55 -14.88
CA ALA A 267 -33.57 -22.21 -14.40
C ALA A 267 -33.83 -22.75 -12.98
N ALA A 268 -33.37 -23.97 -12.68
CA ALA A 268 -33.48 -24.55 -11.35
C ALA A 268 -32.65 -23.76 -10.32
N THR A 269 -31.40 -23.41 -10.65
CA THR A 269 -30.53 -22.62 -9.76
C THR A 269 -31.11 -21.23 -9.51
N ALA A 270 -31.62 -20.55 -10.54
CA ALA A 270 -32.28 -19.26 -10.38
C ALA A 270 -33.55 -19.34 -9.51
N GLY A 271 -34.35 -20.41 -9.69
CA GLY A 271 -35.53 -20.67 -8.86
C GLY A 271 -35.18 -20.88 -7.39
N ILE A 272 -34.14 -21.66 -7.09
CA ILE A 272 -33.66 -21.90 -5.72
C ILE A 272 -33.17 -20.60 -5.09
N ALA A 273 -32.38 -19.80 -5.82
CA ALA A 273 -31.89 -18.52 -5.33
C ALA A 273 -33.03 -17.56 -4.97
N LEU A 274 -34.08 -17.49 -5.78
CA LEU A 274 -35.27 -16.67 -5.49
C LEU A 274 -36.02 -17.13 -4.24
N VAL A 275 -36.15 -18.43 -4.02
CA VAL A 275 -36.79 -18.97 -2.81
C VAL A 275 -35.98 -18.62 -1.56
N VAL A 276 -34.65 -18.77 -1.61
CA VAL A 276 -33.77 -18.42 -0.48
C VAL A 276 -33.86 -16.93 -0.15
N LEU A 277 -33.89 -16.07 -1.17
CA LEU A 277 -34.06 -14.62 -0.99
C LEU A 277 -35.38 -14.30 -0.30
N LEU A 278 -36.50 -14.87 -0.77
CA LEU A 278 -37.82 -14.64 -0.20
C LEU A 278 -37.92 -15.11 1.25
N LEU A 279 -37.34 -16.28 1.57
CA LEU A 279 -37.28 -16.79 2.94
C LEU A 279 -36.44 -15.89 3.86
N SER A 280 -35.34 -15.34 3.35
CA SER A 280 -34.50 -14.39 4.09
C SER A 280 -35.25 -13.08 4.38
N CYS A 281 -35.98 -12.55 3.40
CA CYS A 281 -36.84 -11.39 3.60
C CYS A 281 -37.96 -11.66 4.61
N ALA A 282 -38.61 -12.83 4.53
CA ALA A 282 -39.63 -13.23 5.49
C ALA A 282 -39.05 -13.34 6.92
N PHE A 283 -37.86 -13.93 7.07
CA PHE A 283 -37.18 -13.99 8.37
C PHE A 283 -36.96 -12.59 8.95
N VAL A 284 -36.43 -11.63 8.17
CA VAL A 284 -36.23 -10.25 8.66
C VAL A 284 -37.55 -9.58 9.07
N VAL A 285 -38.63 -9.78 8.32
CA VAL A 285 -39.94 -9.17 8.62
C VAL A 285 -40.58 -9.76 9.88
N PHE A 286 -40.48 -11.08 10.06
CA PHE A 286 -41.16 -11.78 11.16
C PHE A 286 -40.28 -11.99 12.40
N TYR A 287 -38.96 -11.76 12.30
CA TYR A 287 -38.04 -11.89 13.42
C TYR A 287 -38.22 -10.74 14.42
N LYS A 288 -39.01 -10.99 15.47
CA LYS A 288 -39.12 -10.10 16.62
C LYS A 288 -37.96 -10.33 17.58
N ARG A 289 -36.95 -9.46 17.51
CA ARG A 289 -35.84 -9.41 18.48
C ARG A 289 -36.40 -9.19 19.88
N LYS A 290 -36.22 -10.16 20.80
CA LYS A 290 -36.45 -9.92 22.23
C LYS A 290 -35.39 -8.92 22.70
N ARG A 291 -35.84 -7.74 23.14
CA ARG A 291 -34.97 -6.80 23.85
C ARG A 291 -34.76 -7.36 25.25
N LEU A 292 -33.51 -7.65 25.59
CA LEU A 292 -33.04 -7.80 26.97
C LEU A 292 -32.75 -6.41 27.52
#